data_AF-A0A7Y8TGU3-F1
#
_entry.id   AF-A0A7Y8TGU3-F1
#
_cell.length_a   1.000
_cell.length_b   1.000
_cell.length_c   1.000
_cell.angle_alpha   90.00
_cell.angle_beta   90.00
_cell.angle_gamma   90.00
#
_symmetry.space_group_name_H-M   'P 1'
#
loop_
_entity.id
_entity.type
_entity.pdbx_description
1 polymer ?
#
loop_
_entity_poly.entity_id
_entity_poly.type
_entity_poly.pdbx_seq_one_letter_code
_entity_poly.pdbx_strand_id
1 'polypeptide(L)'
;MIDNDLKICFQAIEGSKLVELKNSLFVSAVRYARIRTDWHFMNVEDRKQAEDERTRSHNAFIDKCNIMSRNQQTHGEDGSWRQQLGQDRLIIGDFACYIHLWLGLQYR
;
A
#
# COMPACT_ATOMS: atom_id res chain seq x y z
N MET A 1 -10.84 -13.96 -6.07
CA MET A 1 -10.25 -13.38 -7.29
C MET A 1 -9.38 -12.16 -6.98
N ILE A 2 -9.85 -11.18 -6.18
CA ILE A 2 -9.06 -10.00 -5.77
C ILE A 2 -7.74 -10.34 -5.05
N ASP A 3 -7.72 -11.39 -4.21
CA ASP A 3 -6.55 -11.76 -3.40
C ASP A 3 -5.29 -12.14 -4.22
N ASN A 4 -5.48 -12.79 -5.38
CA ASN A 4 -4.34 -13.28 -6.18
C ASN A 4 -3.58 -12.13 -6.87
N ASP A 5 -4.30 -11.11 -7.33
CA ASP A 5 -3.68 -9.93 -7.96
C ASP A 5 -2.90 -9.09 -6.94
N LEU A 6 -3.45 -8.92 -5.73
CA LEU A 6 -2.75 -8.22 -4.64
C LEU A 6 -1.50 -8.98 -4.20
N LYS A 7 -1.57 -10.32 -4.18
CA LYS A 7 -0.40 -11.18 -3.90
C LYS A 7 0.71 -10.98 -4.90
N ILE A 8 0.40 -11.01 -6.19
CA ILE A 8 1.37 -10.80 -7.27
C ILE A 8 2.04 -9.44 -7.11
N CYS A 9 1.26 -8.38 -6.86
CA CYS A 9 1.78 -7.04 -6.62
C CYS A 9 2.72 -6.98 -5.41
N PHE A 10 2.33 -7.61 -4.30
CA PHE A 10 3.15 -7.68 -3.10
C PHE A 10 4.48 -8.38 -3.36
N GLN A 11 4.47 -9.55 -4.01
CA GLN A 11 5.66 -10.33 -4.30
C GLN A 11 6.64 -9.58 -5.22
N ALA A 12 6.13 -8.84 -6.22
CA ALA A 12 6.94 -8.01 -7.10
C ALA A 12 7.69 -6.89 -6.34
N ILE A 13 7.06 -6.31 -5.31
CA ILE A 13 7.69 -5.30 -4.45
C ILE A 13 8.65 -5.97 -3.46
N GLU A 14 8.22 -7.04 -2.79
CA GLU A 14 8.99 -7.73 -1.76
C GLU A 14 10.33 -8.25 -2.29
N GLY A 15 10.32 -8.85 -3.49
CA GLY A 15 11.49 -9.38 -4.18
C GLY A 15 12.44 -8.32 -4.76
N SER A 16 12.08 -7.04 -4.71
CA SER A 16 12.92 -5.96 -5.24
C SER A 16 14.20 -5.76 -4.41
N LYS A 17 15.29 -5.40 -5.11
CA LYS A 17 16.57 -5.00 -4.50
C LYS A 17 16.58 -3.56 -4.01
N LEU A 18 15.54 -2.77 -4.32
CA LEU A 18 15.40 -1.37 -3.93
C LEU A 18 14.90 -1.24 -2.48
N VAL A 19 15.73 -1.66 -1.52
CA VAL A 19 15.35 -1.83 -0.09
C VAL A 19 14.75 -0.57 0.52
N GLU A 20 15.35 0.60 0.31
CA GLU A 20 14.86 1.86 0.89
C GLU A 20 13.48 2.27 0.35
N LEU A 21 13.25 2.10 -0.96
CA LEU A 21 11.95 2.41 -1.58
C LEU A 21 10.88 1.43 -1.14
N LYS A 22 11.22 0.14 -1.09
CA LYS A 22 10.36 -0.93 -0.56
C LYS A 22 9.95 -0.62 0.88
N ASN A 23 10.91 -0.34 1.75
CA ASN A 23 10.65 -0.05 3.17
C ASN A 23 9.77 1.20 3.33
N SER A 24 10.09 2.27 2.57
CA SER A 24 9.28 3.49 2.60
C SER A 24 7.84 3.25 2.14
N LEU A 25 7.62 2.41 1.13
CA LEU A 25 6.30 2.01 0.66
C LEU A 25 5.55 1.21 1.74
N PHE A 26 6.20 0.20 2.33
CA PHE A 26 5.60 -0.65 3.37
C PHE A 26 5.20 0.15 4.62
N VAL A 27 6.05 1.07 5.09
CA VAL A 27 5.72 1.98 6.20
C VAL A 27 4.48 2.83 5.86
N SER A 28 4.41 3.37 4.64
CA SER A 28 3.26 4.17 4.20
C SER A 28 1.97 3.32 4.09
N ALA A 29 2.09 2.06 3.64
CA ALA A 29 0.98 1.12 3.58
C ALA A 29 0.41 0.83 4.98
N VAL A 30 1.29 0.51 5.93
CA VAL A 30 0.91 0.22 7.32
C VAL A 30 0.24 1.42 7.97
N ARG A 31 0.78 2.64 7.77
CA ARG A 31 0.16 3.87 8.30
C ARG A 31 -1.27 4.05 7.79
N TYR A 32 -1.49 3.91 6.48
CA TYR A 32 -2.83 4.04 5.91
C TYR A 32 -3.76 2.90 6.36
N ALA A 33 -3.27 1.67 6.34
CA ALA A 33 -4.02 0.49 6.76
C ALA A 33 -4.49 0.62 8.22
N ARG A 34 -3.64 1.16 9.10
CA ARG A 34 -4.02 1.44 10.50
C ARG A 34 -5.17 2.42 10.63
N ILE A 35 -5.14 3.54 9.89
CA ILE A 35 -6.26 4.50 9.89
C ILE A 35 -7.54 3.81 9.43
N ARG A 36 -7.45 2.93 8.42
CA ARG A 36 -8.60 2.18 7.90
C ARG A 36 -9.14 1.14 8.89
N THR A 37 -8.28 0.47 9.64
CA THR A 37 -8.70 -0.45 10.71
C THR A 37 -9.31 0.32 11.88
N ASP A 38 -8.71 1.44 12.26
CA ASP A 38 -9.19 2.29 13.35
C ASP A 38 -10.56 2.89 13.04
N TRP A 39 -10.89 3.08 11.75
CA TRP A 39 -12.21 3.52 11.28
C TRP A 39 -13.38 2.70 11.85
N HIS A 40 -13.16 1.41 12.13
CA HIS A 40 -14.16 0.54 12.73
C HIS A 40 -14.53 0.98 14.15
N PHE A 41 -13.57 1.51 14.91
CA PHE A 41 -13.73 1.92 16.31
C PHE A 41 -14.12 3.40 16.48
N MET A 42 -14.01 4.20 15.42
CA MET A 42 -14.32 5.62 15.42
C MET A 42 -15.83 5.90 15.35
N ASN A 43 -16.30 6.90 16.11
CA ASN A 43 -17.63 7.48 15.93
C ASN A 43 -17.66 8.44 14.72
N VAL A 44 -18.82 9.06 14.44
CA VAL A 44 -18.99 9.95 13.29
C VAL A 44 -18.09 11.19 13.36
N GLU A 45 -17.95 11.81 14.53
CA GLU A 45 -17.11 13.00 14.72
C GLU A 45 -15.61 12.65 14.60
N ASP A 46 -15.19 11.53 15.18
CA ASP A 46 -13.81 11.04 15.06
C ASP A 46 -13.44 10.75 13.59
N ARG A 47 -14.36 10.14 12.83
CA ARG A 47 -14.18 9.90 11.39
C ARG A 47 -14.02 11.19 10.60
N LYS A 48 -14.83 12.20 10.93
CA LYS A 48 -14.76 13.51 10.29
C LYS A 48 -13.41 14.19 10.53
N GLN A 49 -12.86 14.07 11.75
CA GLN A 49 -11.53 14.58 12.07
C GLN A 49 -10.41 13.78 11.40
N ALA A 50 -10.57 12.46 11.25
CA ALA A 50 -9.60 11.57 10.64
C ALA A 50 -9.62 11.57 9.09
N GLU A 51 -10.67 12.09 8.46
CA GLU A 51 -10.89 12.05 7.01
C GLU A 51 -9.74 12.69 6.21
N ASP A 52 -9.27 13.87 6.64
CA ASP A 52 -8.16 14.58 6.01
C ASP A 52 -6.86 13.78 6.11
N GLU A 53 -6.60 13.20 7.28
CA GLU A 53 -5.40 12.38 7.51
C GLU A 53 -5.47 11.07 6.73
N ARG A 54 -6.64 10.43 6.66
CA ARG A 54 -6.88 9.26 5.81
C ARG A 54 -6.56 9.58 4.36
N THR A 55 -7.06 10.70 3.85
CA THR A 55 -6.85 11.13 2.46
C THR A 55 -5.38 11.40 2.18
N ARG A 56 -4.69 12.14 3.06
CA ARG A 56 -3.24 12.40 2.94
C ARG A 56 -2.41 11.12 2.98
N SER A 57 -2.66 10.24 3.94
CA SER A 57 -1.93 8.98 4.07
C SER A 57 -2.15 8.06 2.87
N HIS A 58 -3.36 8.05 2.30
CA HIS A 58 -3.64 7.27 1.11
C HIS A 58 -2.91 7.82 -0.12
N ASN A 59 -2.94 9.15 -0.32
CA ASN A 59 -2.23 9.78 -1.42
C ASN A 59 -0.72 9.52 -1.32
N ALA A 60 -0.14 9.64 -0.12
CA ALA A 60 1.26 9.31 0.12
C ALA A 60 1.58 7.84 -0.25
N PHE A 61 0.71 6.89 0.11
CA PHE A 61 0.89 5.50 -0.27
C PHE A 61 0.84 5.29 -1.79
N ILE A 62 -0.13 5.91 -2.47
CA ILE A 62 -0.24 5.86 -3.95
C ILE A 62 1.06 6.41 -4.59
N ASP A 63 1.58 7.53 -4.08
CA ASP A 63 2.82 8.11 -4.59
C ASP A 63 4.02 7.18 -4.38
N LYS A 64 4.11 6.49 -3.25
CA LYS A 64 5.14 5.48 -3.02
C LYS A 64 5.03 4.29 -3.98
N CYS A 65 3.80 3.83 -4.28
CA CYS A 65 3.59 2.81 -5.31
C CYS A 65 4.10 3.28 -6.68
N ASN A 66 3.80 4.53 -7.06
CA ASN A 66 4.26 5.11 -8.33
C ASN A 66 5.79 5.26 -8.38
N ILE A 67 6.41 5.70 -7.29
CA ILE A 67 7.87 5.85 -7.19
C ILE A 67 8.56 4.50 -7.28
N MET A 68 8.06 3.50 -6.55
CA MET A 68 8.61 2.15 -6.54
C MET A 68 8.61 1.54 -7.93
N SER A 69 7.46 1.52 -8.62
CA SER A 69 7.35 0.88 -9.93
C SER A 69 8.23 1.54 -11.00
N ARG A 70 8.31 2.88 -10.98
CA ARG A 70 9.20 3.63 -11.90
C ARG A 70 10.66 3.29 -11.64
N ASN A 71 11.08 3.24 -10.38
CA ASN A 71 12.47 2.92 -10.06
C ASN A 71 12.81 1.46 -10.36
N GLN A 72 11.88 0.52 -10.17
CA GLN A 72 12.07 -0.87 -10.61
C GLN A 72 12.36 -0.92 -12.10
N GLN A 73 11.54 -0.25 -12.93
CA GLN A 73 11.77 -0.17 -14.38
C GLN A 73 13.12 0.46 -14.73
N THR A 74 13.51 1.56 -14.06
CA THR A 74 14.82 2.20 -14.26
C THR A 74 15.99 1.28 -13.93
N HIS A 75 15.83 0.35 -12.98
CA HIS A 75 16.87 -0.58 -12.56
C HIS A 75 16.75 -1.98 -13.22
N GLY A 76 15.91 -2.12 -14.25
CA GLY A 76 15.73 -3.38 -14.98
C GLY A 76 14.94 -4.45 -14.20
N GLU A 77 14.22 -4.07 -13.15
CA GLU A 77 13.25 -4.91 -12.45
C GLU A 77 11.84 -4.75 -13.02
N ASP A 78 10.95 -5.71 -12.75
CA ASP A 78 9.56 -5.63 -13.18
C ASP A 78 8.76 -4.62 -12.34
N GLY A 79 8.33 -3.53 -12.98
CA GLY A 79 7.39 -2.54 -12.41
C GLY A 79 5.96 -2.63 -12.97
N SER A 80 5.65 -3.65 -13.78
CA SER A 80 4.33 -3.79 -14.43
C SER A 80 3.18 -4.05 -13.43
N TRP A 81 3.50 -4.57 -12.24
CA TRP A 81 2.54 -4.76 -11.15
C TRP A 81 1.74 -3.49 -10.83
N ARG A 82 2.33 -2.29 -10.99
CA ARG A 82 1.63 -1.04 -10.73
C ARG A 82 0.51 -0.80 -11.74
N GLN A 83 0.69 -1.20 -13.00
CA GLN A 83 -0.35 -1.15 -14.01
C GLN A 83 -1.43 -2.19 -13.72
N GLN A 84 -1.04 -3.41 -13.33
CA GLN A 84 -1.96 -4.47 -12.93
C GLN A 84 -2.83 -4.07 -11.72
N LEU A 85 -2.24 -3.41 -10.72
CA LEU A 85 -2.96 -2.89 -9.55
C LEU A 85 -4.05 -1.86 -9.94
N GLY A 86 -3.90 -1.19 -11.09
CA GLY A 86 -4.89 -0.25 -11.60
C GLY A 86 -4.87 1.12 -10.90
N GLN A 87 -5.85 1.97 -11.23
CA GLN A 87 -5.97 3.33 -10.65
C GLN A 87 -7.15 3.48 -9.69
N ASP A 88 -7.88 2.40 -9.44
CA ASP A 88 -8.99 2.42 -8.49
C ASP A 88 -8.44 2.59 -7.07
N ARG A 89 -8.78 3.73 -6.46
CA ARG A 89 -8.35 4.09 -5.11
C ARG A 89 -8.83 3.07 -4.07
N LEU A 90 -10.00 2.46 -4.24
CA LEU A 90 -10.49 1.44 -3.31
C LEU A 90 -9.59 0.20 -3.35
N ILE A 91 -9.26 -0.27 -4.56
CA ILE A 91 -8.38 -1.41 -4.76
C ILE A 91 -6.97 -1.13 -4.22
N ILE A 92 -6.43 0.08 -4.47
CA ILE A 92 -5.12 0.47 -3.90
C ILE A 92 -5.19 0.51 -2.37
N GLY A 93 -6.31 0.97 -1.81
CA GLY A 93 -6.52 0.94 -0.37
C GLY A 93 -6.58 -0.48 0.20
N ASP A 94 -7.19 -1.43 -0.51
CA ASP A 94 -7.22 -2.85 -0.17
C ASP A 94 -5.80 -3.45 -0.22
N PHE A 95 -5.01 -3.05 -1.22
CA PHE A 95 -3.60 -3.44 -1.32
C PHE A 95 -2.76 -3.00 -0.11
N ALA A 96 -2.96 -1.78 0.38
CA ALA A 96 -2.28 -1.32 1.60
C ALA A 96 -2.63 -2.21 2.81
N CYS A 97 -3.89 -2.61 2.94
CA CYS A 97 -4.35 -3.50 4.01
C CYS A 97 -3.78 -4.91 3.85
N TYR A 98 -3.66 -5.39 2.61
CA TYR A 98 -3.02 -6.66 2.28
C TYR A 98 -1.54 -6.68 2.69
N ILE A 99 -0.78 -5.63 2.36
CA ILE A 99 0.62 -5.48 2.81
C ILE A 99 0.69 -5.52 4.34
N HIS A 100 -0.17 -4.76 5.02
CA HIS A 100 -0.21 -4.71 6.48
C HIS A 100 -0.48 -6.09 7.10
N LEU A 101 -1.46 -6.83 6.56
CA LEU A 101 -1.76 -8.21 6.96
C LEU A 101 -0.52 -9.10 6.83
N TRP A 102 0.12 -9.11 5.67
CA TRP A 102 1.28 -9.98 5.44
C TRP A 102 2.46 -9.64 6.33
N LEU A 103 2.79 -8.36 6.51
CA LEU A 103 3.86 -7.95 7.41
C LEU A 103 3.58 -8.39 8.85
N GLY A 104 2.33 -8.25 9.31
CA GLY A 104 1.91 -8.71 10.64
C GLY A 104 2.02 -10.23 10.81
N LEU A 105 1.77 -11.01 9.75
CA LEU A 105 1.92 -12.48 9.78
C LEU A 105 3.38 -12.93 9.68
N GLN A 106 4.21 -12.25 8.88
CA GLN A 106 5.62 -12.61 8.64
C GLN A 106 6.51 -12.30 9.84
N TYR A 107 6.31 -11.16 10.50
CA TYR A 107 7.18 -10.65 11.58
C TYR A 107 6.58 -10.85 12.98
N ARG A 108 5.96 -12.01 13.21
CA ARG A 108 5.41 -12.42 14.51
C ARG A 108 6.46 -12.65 15.60
#